data_AF-A0A2M6Y562-F1
#
_entry.id   AF-A0A2M6Y562-F1
#
_cell.length_a   1.000
_cell.length_b   1.000
_cell.length_c   1.000
_cell.angle_alpha   90.00
_cell.angle_beta   90.00
_cell.angle_gamma   90.00
#
_symmetry.space_group_name_H-M   'P 1'
#
loop_
_entity.id
_entity.type
_entity.pdbx_description
1 polymer ?
#
loop_
_entity_poly.entity_id
_entity_poly.type
_entity_poly.pdbx_seq_one_letter_code
_entity_poly.pdbx_strand_id
1 'polypeptide(L)'
;MTMTDKKNPGLTMLALLAVFLSLFLVMVWPYLIALLMGLLLAILSRPLYNLLVKRGLGPRWASAVALAVILLAIIVPLAAFAVTAIKQAVALTAYLADERGAEFIRTAVAAITALKPVQWIIENPGDLQAKGLEFARSSGAALSRVILVQAAALPELAIKFLLSLLTWFFLL
;
A
#
# COMPACT_ATOMS: atom_id res chain seq x y z
N MET A 1 23.99 41.32 47.91
CA MET A 1 22.92 41.56 46.92
C MET A 1 22.77 40.31 46.07
N THR A 2 21.94 39.36 46.50
CA THR A 2 21.64 38.15 45.72
C THR A 2 20.27 38.37 45.09
N MET A 3 20.25 38.61 43.78
CA MET A 3 19.03 38.75 43.00
C MET A 3 18.21 37.47 43.17
N THR A 4 17.04 37.61 43.80
CA THR A 4 16.00 36.59 43.83
C THR A 4 15.48 36.42 42.40
N ASP A 5 15.98 35.40 41.73
CA ASP A 5 15.48 34.94 40.44
C ASP A 5 14.01 34.52 40.64
N LYS A 6 13.09 35.39 40.24
CA LYS A 6 11.65 35.22 40.43
C LYS A 6 11.19 34.17 39.41
N LYS A 7 11.45 32.89 39.71
CA LYS A 7 10.97 31.75 38.92
C LYS A 7 9.46 31.87 38.79
N ASN A 8 8.98 32.28 37.62
CA ASN A 8 7.56 32.34 37.33
C ASN A 8 7.03 30.91 37.14
N PRO A 9 6.31 30.32 38.12
CA PRO A 9 5.86 28.94 38.05
C PRO A 9 4.93 28.70 36.85
N GLY A 10 4.19 29.73 36.42
CA GLY A 10 3.35 29.68 35.23
C GLY A 10 4.15 29.53 33.94
N LEU A 11 5.31 30.19 33.81
CA LEU A 11 6.21 30.06 32.66
C LEU A 11 6.86 28.67 32.63
N THR A 12 7.24 28.13 33.79
CA THR A 12 7.81 26.78 33.90
C THR A 12 6.77 25.71 33.55
N MET A 13 5.52 25.87 33.99
CA MET A 13 4.42 24.97 33.64
C MET A 13 4.07 25.03 32.15
N LEU A 14 4.01 26.23 31.55
CA LEU A 14 3.79 26.40 30.11
C LEU A 14 4.91 25.78 29.28
N ALA A 15 6.17 25.96 29.71
CA ALA A 15 7.31 25.35 29.06
C ALA A 15 7.26 23.82 29.15
N LEU A 16 6.93 23.26 30.33
CA LEU A 16 6.77 21.81 30.51
C LEU A 16 5.63 21.27 29.63
N LEU A 17 4.49 21.96 29.59
CA LEU A 17 3.35 21.59 28.79
C LEU A 17 3.68 21.61 27.30
N ALA A 18 4.37 22.66 26.83
CA ALA A 18 4.80 22.76 25.44
C ALA A 18 5.74 21.62 25.06
N VAL A 19 6.75 21.32 25.90
CA VAL A 19 7.69 20.20 25.67
C VAL A 19 6.94 18.87 25.63
N PHE A 20 6.05 18.62 26.59
CA PHE A 20 5.28 17.37 26.64
C PHE A 20 4.34 17.23 25.44
N LEU A 21 3.66 18.31 25.06
CA LEU A 21 2.78 18.33 23.89
C LEU A 21 3.57 18.09 22.60
N SER A 22 4.73 18.73 22.45
CA SER A 22 5.61 18.52 21.29
C SER A 22 6.09 17.08 21.20
N LEU A 23 6.53 16.48 22.31
CA LEU A 23 6.93 15.07 22.37
C LEU A 23 5.78 14.14 21.95
N PHE A 24 4.59 14.37 22.49
CA PHE A 24 3.40 13.60 22.12
C PHE A 24 3.08 13.75 20.62
N LEU A 25 3.16 14.98 20.10
CA LEU A 25 2.88 15.26 18.70
C LEU A 25 3.87 14.57 17.77
N VAL A 26 5.16 14.54 18.12
CA VAL A 26 6.20 13.84 17.35
C VAL A 26 5.96 12.32 17.36
N MET A 27 5.55 11.75 18.49
CA MET A 27 5.23 10.31 18.56
C MET A 27 4.00 9.93 17.74
N VAL A 28 2.97 10.79 17.74
CA VAL A 28 1.71 10.54 17.02
C VAL A 28 1.82 10.94 15.54
N TRP A 29 2.77 11.82 15.17
CA TRP A 29 3.00 12.33 13.82
C TRP A 29 2.87 11.28 12.70
N PRO A 30 3.60 10.14 12.74
CA PRO A 30 3.53 9.14 11.67
C PRO A 30 2.15 8.49 11.51
N TYR A 31 1.28 8.60 12.53
CA TYR A 31 -0.07 8.01 12.55
C TYR A 31 -1.18 9.02 12.25
N LEU A 32 -0.90 10.33 12.17
CA LEU A 32 -1.93 11.33 11.87
C LEU A 32 -2.65 11.04 10.54
N ILE A 33 -1.92 10.58 9.51
CA ILE A 33 -2.53 10.22 8.22
C ILE A 33 -3.50 9.04 8.38
N ALA A 34 -3.16 8.04 9.20
CA ALA A 34 -4.05 6.91 9.46
C ALA A 34 -5.33 7.35 10.18
N LEU A 35 -5.21 8.24 11.17
CA LEU A 35 -6.36 8.82 11.87
C LEU A 35 -7.24 9.63 10.90
N LEU A 36 -6.63 10.46 10.06
CA LEU A 36 -7.34 11.26 9.05
C LEU A 36 -8.09 10.37 8.06
N MET A 37 -7.47 9.27 7.61
CA MET A 37 -8.16 8.32 6.73
C MET A 37 -9.33 7.65 7.41
N GLY A 38 -9.17 7.20 8.66
CA GLY A 38 -10.28 6.66 9.45
C GLY A 38 -11.44 7.65 9.59
N LEU A 39 -11.13 8.93 9.82
CA LEU A 39 -12.13 10.01 9.88
C LEU A 39 -12.85 10.20 8.53
N LEU A 40 -12.11 10.26 7.41
CA LEU A 40 -12.70 10.41 6.08
C LEU A 40 -13.60 9.24 5.72
N LEU A 41 -13.16 8.00 6.02
CA LEU A 41 -13.94 6.79 5.86
C LEU A 41 -15.21 6.81 6.72
N ALA A 42 -15.12 7.28 7.96
CA ALA A 42 -16.28 7.47 8.83
C ALA A 42 -17.30 8.43 8.21
N ILE A 43 -16.85 9.60 7.74
CA ILE A 43 -17.72 10.59 7.09
C ILE A 43 -18.40 10.00 5.85
N LEU A 44 -17.65 9.31 5.00
CA LEU A 44 -18.17 8.71 3.77
C LEU A 44 -19.18 7.58 4.03
N SER A 45 -19.03 6.88 5.17
CA SER A 45 -19.87 5.74 5.56
C SER A 45 -21.07 6.12 6.45
N ARG A 46 -21.15 7.36 6.94
CA ARG A 46 -22.33 7.90 7.65
C ARG A 46 -23.68 7.63 7.00
N PRO A 47 -23.90 7.79 5.67
CA PRO A 47 -25.21 7.51 5.08
C PRO A 47 -25.61 6.05 5.25
N LEU A 48 -24.65 5.13 5.10
CA LEU A 48 -24.88 3.70 5.32
C LEU A 48 -25.18 3.44 6.80
N TYR A 49 -24.33 3.92 7.71
CA TYR A 49 -24.55 3.80 9.16
C TYR A 49 -25.95 4.27 9.59
N ASN A 50 -26.36 5.47 9.16
CA ASN A 50 -27.67 6.03 9.49
C ASN A 50 -28.82 5.17 8.94
N LEU A 51 -28.66 4.54 7.78
CA LEU A 51 -29.64 3.61 7.22
C LEU A 51 -29.77 2.34 8.08
N LEU A 52 -28.65 1.81 8.59
CA LEU A 52 -28.66 0.66 9.49
C LEU A 52 -29.27 0.99 10.86
N VAL A 53 -28.94 2.15 11.44
CA VAL A 53 -29.56 2.60 12.71
C VAL A 53 -31.07 2.79 12.53
N LYS A 54 -31.51 3.39 11.42
CA LYS A 54 -32.95 3.54 11.09
C LYS A 54 -33.68 2.20 10.94
N ARG A 55 -32.96 1.12 10.60
CA ARG A 55 -33.50 -0.24 10.56
C ARG A 55 -33.58 -0.93 11.93
N GLY A 56 -33.27 -0.20 13.01
CA GLY A 56 -33.38 -0.70 14.39
C GLY A 56 -32.12 -1.41 14.90
N LEU A 57 -31.00 -1.35 14.18
CA LEU A 57 -29.73 -1.86 14.69
C LEU A 57 -29.18 -0.90 15.75
N GLY A 58 -28.74 -1.47 16.88
CA GLY A 58 -28.04 -0.70 17.91
C GLY A 58 -26.77 -0.05 17.34
N PRO A 59 -26.34 1.11 17.87
CA PRO A 59 -25.23 1.90 17.30
C PRO A 59 -23.96 1.07 17.04
N ARG A 60 -23.55 0.25 18.01
CA ARG A 60 -22.35 -0.60 17.90
C ARG A 60 -22.42 -1.60 16.74
N TRP A 61 -23.59 -2.22 16.54
CA TRP A 61 -23.80 -3.18 15.47
C TRP A 61 -23.92 -2.48 14.12
N ALA A 62 -24.55 -1.32 14.07
CA ALA A 62 -24.63 -0.52 12.86
C ALA A 62 -23.23 -0.09 12.37
N SER A 63 -22.34 0.36 13.26
CA SER A 63 -20.95 0.72 12.91
C SER A 63 -20.16 -0.50 12.45
N ALA A 64 -20.26 -1.63 13.16
CA ALA A 64 -19.56 -2.86 12.79
C ALA A 64 -19.99 -3.39 11.41
N VAL A 65 -21.29 -3.42 11.14
CA VAL A 65 -21.84 -3.89 9.87
C VAL A 65 -21.51 -2.91 8.74
N ALA A 66 -21.63 -1.60 8.96
CA ALA A 66 -21.24 -0.60 7.96
C ALA A 66 -19.76 -0.73 7.58
N LEU A 67 -18.89 -0.90 8.58
CA LEU A 67 -17.47 -1.12 8.37
C LEU A 67 -17.20 -2.41 7.59
N ALA A 68 -17.81 -3.54 7.99
CA ALA A 68 -17.65 -4.82 7.31
C ALA A 68 -18.13 -4.77 5.85
N VAL A 69 -19.28 -4.17 5.58
CA VAL A 69 -19.85 -4.05 4.22
C VAL A 69 -18.91 -3.24 3.32
N ILE A 70 -18.43 -2.10 3.78
CA ILE A 70 -17.54 -1.24 2.98
C ILE A 70 -16.17 -1.90 2.79
N LEU A 71 -15.64 -2.54 3.83
CA LEU A 71 -14.38 -3.28 3.74
C LEU A 71 -14.46 -4.39 2.70
N LEU A 72 -15.56 -5.18 2.70
CA LEU A 72 -15.80 -6.20 1.69
C LEU A 72 -15.97 -5.60 0.30
N ALA A 73 -16.71 -4.49 0.17
CA ALA A 73 -16.88 -3.79 -1.11
C ALA A 73 -15.56 -3.33 -1.73
N ILE A 74 -14.53 -3.07 -0.92
CA ILE A 74 -13.19 -2.70 -1.37
C ILE A 74 -12.32 -3.94 -1.63
N ILE A 75 -12.27 -4.90 -0.69
CA ILE A 75 -11.38 -6.06 -0.76
C ILE A 75 -11.76 -7.01 -1.91
N VAL A 76 -13.06 -7.22 -2.14
CA VAL A 76 -13.55 -8.16 -3.17
C VAL A 76 -13.04 -7.80 -4.58
N PRO A 77 -13.23 -6.57 -5.10
CA PRO A 77 -12.73 -6.21 -6.43
C PRO A 77 -11.20 -6.24 -6.51
N LEU A 78 -10.50 -5.83 -5.45
CA LEU A 78 -9.04 -5.92 -5.37
C LEU A 78 -8.54 -7.37 -5.47
N ALA A 79 -9.17 -8.29 -4.73
CA ALA A 79 -8.84 -9.70 -4.78
C ALA A 79 -9.15 -10.31 -6.15
N ALA A 80 -10.29 -9.96 -6.75
CA ALA A 80 -10.63 -10.40 -8.10
C ALA A 80 -9.57 -9.95 -9.11
N PHE A 81 -9.14 -8.69 -9.05
CA PHE A 81 -8.09 -8.15 -9.92
C PHE A 81 -6.73 -8.83 -9.70
N ALA A 82 -6.35 -9.08 -8.45
CA ALA A 82 -5.11 -9.80 -8.15
C ALA A 82 -5.13 -11.23 -8.72
N VAL A 83 -6.25 -11.95 -8.54
CA VAL A 83 -6.41 -13.31 -9.07
C VAL A 83 -6.35 -13.34 -10.59
N THR A 84 -6.99 -12.38 -11.28
CA THR A 84 -6.93 -12.32 -12.75
C THR A 84 -5.52 -12.01 -13.25
N ALA A 85 -4.82 -11.07 -12.61
CA ALA A 85 -3.43 -10.75 -12.94
C ALA A 85 -2.50 -11.96 -12.76
N ILE A 86 -2.65 -12.71 -11.66
CA ILE A 86 -1.88 -13.94 -11.41
C ILE A 86 -2.19 -14.99 -12.49
N LYS A 87 -3.46 -15.20 -12.82
CA LYS A 87 -3.86 -16.13 -13.89
C LYS A 87 -3.24 -15.75 -15.24
N GLN A 88 -3.22 -14.46 -15.58
CA GLN A 88 -2.59 -13.96 -16.80
C GLN A 88 -1.07 -14.20 -16.81
N ALA A 89 -0.39 -13.96 -15.67
CA ALA A 89 1.04 -14.22 -15.54
C ALA A 89 1.37 -15.72 -15.65
N VAL A 90 0.56 -16.59 -15.04
CA VAL A 90 0.72 -18.05 -15.14
C VAL A 90 0.44 -18.54 -16.56
N ALA A 91 -0.61 -18.04 -17.21
CA ALA A 91 -0.89 -18.38 -18.60
C ALA A 91 0.25 -17.95 -19.52
N LEU A 92 0.77 -16.74 -19.35
CA LEU A 92 1.89 -16.22 -20.14
C LEU A 92 3.14 -17.10 -19.98
N THR A 93 3.49 -17.47 -18.74
CA THR A 93 4.63 -18.34 -18.45
C THR A 93 4.46 -19.76 -19.01
N ALA A 94 3.25 -20.32 -18.95
CA ALA A 94 2.94 -21.61 -19.59
C ALA A 94 3.05 -21.55 -21.12
N TYR A 95 2.55 -20.47 -21.76
CA TYR A 95 2.72 -20.24 -23.19
C TYR A 95 4.18 -20.10 -23.62
N LEU A 96 5.01 -19.49 -22.78
CA LEU A 96 6.46 -19.33 -23.01
C LEU A 96 7.25 -20.63 -22.79
N ALA A 97 6.75 -21.56 -21.96
CA ALA A 97 7.42 -22.82 -21.64
C ALA A 97 7.10 -23.96 -22.62
N ASP A 98 5.97 -23.89 -23.35
CA ASP A 98 5.62 -24.85 -24.39
C ASP A 98 6.53 -24.70 -25.63
N GLU A 99 6.62 -25.69 -26.51
CA GLU A 99 7.46 -25.64 -27.73
C GLU A 99 7.09 -24.45 -28.65
N ARG A 100 5.86 -23.95 -28.53
CA ARG A 100 5.34 -22.73 -29.18
C ARG A 100 5.89 -21.43 -28.60
N GLY A 101 6.37 -21.44 -27.36
CA GLY A 101 7.04 -20.32 -26.72
C GLY A 101 8.35 -19.96 -27.40
N ALA A 102 9.07 -20.96 -27.91
CA ALA A 102 10.26 -20.75 -28.74
C ALA A 102 9.93 -20.06 -30.07
N GLU A 103 8.80 -20.42 -30.71
CA GLU A 103 8.31 -19.71 -31.91
C GLU A 103 7.80 -18.31 -31.60
N PHE A 104 7.08 -18.09 -30.49
CA PHE A 104 6.64 -16.76 -30.08
C PHE A 104 7.82 -15.85 -29.78
N ILE A 105 8.83 -16.32 -29.04
CA ILE A 105 10.06 -15.57 -28.78
C ILE A 105 10.80 -15.31 -30.09
N ARG A 106 10.93 -16.28 -30.99
CA ARG A 106 11.53 -16.07 -32.32
C ARG A 106 10.77 -15.04 -33.14
N THR A 107 9.44 -15.07 -33.12
CA THR A 107 8.58 -14.14 -33.86
C THR A 107 8.60 -12.73 -33.26
N ALA A 108 8.58 -12.62 -31.93
CA ALA A 108 8.71 -11.34 -31.23
C ALA A 108 10.11 -10.74 -31.45
N VAL A 109 11.17 -11.55 -31.35
CA VAL A 109 12.54 -11.13 -31.66
C VAL A 109 12.66 -10.72 -33.12
N ALA A 110 12.07 -11.47 -34.07
CA ALA A 110 12.04 -11.13 -35.49
C ALA A 110 11.26 -9.83 -35.78
N ALA A 111 10.13 -9.61 -35.12
CA ALA A 111 9.35 -8.38 -35.25
C ALA A 111 10.09 -7.16 -34.67
N ILE A 112 10.80 -7.35 -33.56
CA ILE A 112 11.61 -6.31 -32.92
C ILE A 112 12.89 -6.02 -33.73
N THR A 113 13.53 -7.04 -34.30
CA THR A 113 14.68 -6.87 -35.21
C THR A 113 14.27 -6.39 -36.60
N ALA A 114 13.01 -6.53 -37.02
CA ALA A 114 12.50 -5.93 -38.25
C ALA A 114 12.36 -4.39 -38.15
N LEU A 115 12.33 -3.83 -36.95
CA LEU A 115 12.43 -2.39 -36.74
C LEU A 115 13.89 -1.94 -36.97
N LYS A 116 14.10 -1.18 -38.07
CA LYS A 116 15.43 -0.70 -38.53
C LYS A 116 16.38 -0.10 -37.46
N PRO A 117 15.93 0.59 -36.40
CA PRO A 117 16.84 1.11 -35.38
C PRO A 117 17.52 0.02 -34.53
N VAL A 118 16.93 -1.18 -34.46
CA VAL A 118 17.39 -2.28 -33.60
C VAL A 118 18.50 -3.10 -34.27
N GLN A 119 18.47 -3.18 -35.60
CA GLN A 119 19.46 -3.91 -36.41
C GLN A 119 20.88 -3.33 -36.29
N TRP A 120 20.99 -2.04 -35.95
CA TRP A 120 22.28 -1.36 -35.78
C TRP A 120 22.91 -1.58 -34.40
N ILE A 121 22.14 -2.10 -33.43
CA ILE A 121 22.54 -2.30 -32.04
C ILE A 121 22.67 -3.79 -31.66
N ILE A 122 22.04 -4.68 -32.43
CA ILE A 122 21.97 -6.12 -32.11
C ILE A 122 22.49 -6.94 -33.29
N GLU A 123 23.78 -7.30 -33.25
CA GLU A 123 24.45 -8.10 -34.28
C GLU A 123 24.23 -9.61 -34.11
N ASN A 124 23.82 -10.11 -32.94
CA ASN A 124 23.58 -11.54 -32.70
C ASN A 124 22.27 -11.84 -31.94
N PRO A 125 21.37 -12.71 -32.45
CA PRO A 125 20.14 -13.11 -31.76
C PRO A 125 20.38 -13.94 -30.49
N GLY A 126 21.57 -14.53 -30.31
CA GLY A 126 21.96 -15.22 -29.07
C GLY A 126 22.16 -14.28 -27.88
N ASP A 127 22.61 -13.05 -28.12
CA ASP A 127 22.85 -12.05 -27.08
C ASP A 127 21.54 -11.54 -26.46
N LEU A 128 20.45 -11.55 -27.23
CA LEU A 128 19.11 -11.24 -26.73
C LEU A 128 18.61 -12.28 -25.73
N GLN A 129 18.93 -13.55 -25.94
CA GLN A 129 18.53 -14.63 -25.05
C GLN A 129 19.33 -14.58 -23.74
N ALA A 130 20.63 -14.30 -23.81
CA ALA A 130 21.48 -14.07 -22.65
C ALA A 130 21.06 -12.82 -21.86
N LYS A 131 20.80 -11.69 -22.53
CA LYS A 131 20.30 -10.46 -21.91
C LYS A 131 18.90 -10.63 -21.33
N GLY A 132 18.03 -11.44 -21.94
CA GLY A 132 16.71 -11.78 -21.40
C GLY A 132 16.80 -12.61 -20.11
N LEU A 133 17.71 -13.58 -20.07
CA LEU A 133 17.96 -14.37 -18.86
C LEU A 133 18.59 -13.53 -17.74
N GLU A 134 19.49 -12.63 -18.09
CA GLU A 134 20.10 -11.65 -17.18
C GLU A 134 19.07 -10.63 -16.69
N PHE A 135 18.16 -10.17 -17.56
CA PHE A 135 17.04 -9.31 -17.19
C PHE A 135 16.05 -10.03 -16.27
N ALA A 136 15.73 -11.30 -16.52
CA ALA A 136 14.86 -12.09 -15.64
C ALA A 136 15.50 -12.30 -14.27
N ARG A 137 16.81 -12.60 -14.22
CA ARG A 137 17.56 -12.74 -12.96
C ARG A 137 17.69 -11.43 -12.21
N SER A 138 18.01 -10.33 -12.89
CA SER A 138 18.14 -9.00 -12.28
C SER A 138 16.78 -8.43 -11.85
N SER A 139 15.72 -8.66 -12.63
CA SER A 139 14.35 -8.35 -12.25
C SER A 139 13.89 -9.19 -11.07
N GLY A 140 14.23 -10.48 -11.02
CA GLY A 140 13.96 -11.34 -9.86
C GLY A 140 14.68 -10.87 -8.59
N ALA A 141 15.93 -10.43 -8.70
CA ALA A 141 16.70 -9.88 -7.58
C ALA A 141 16.20 -8.47 -7.17
N ALA A 142 15.72 -7.66 -8.11
CA ALA A 142 15.10 -6.37 -7.82
C ALA A 142 13.74 -6.55 -7.13
N LEU A 143 12.91 -7.46 -7.65
CA LEU A 143 11.63 -7.83 -7.05
C LEU A 143 11.82 -8.41 -5.65
N SER A 144 12.80 -9.28 -5.44
CA SER A 144 13.07 -9.84 -4.10
C SER A 144 13.50 -8.76 -3.11
N ARG A 145 14.34 -7.79 -3.50
CA ARG A 145 14.68 -6.64 -2.66
C ARG A 145 13.46 -5.76 -2.36
N VAL A 146 12.62 -5.47 -3.35
CA VAL A 146 11.39 -4.69 -3.15
C VAL A 146 10.44 -5.41 -2.20
N ILE A 147 10.26 -6.73 -2.36
CA ILE A 147 9.44 -7.55 -1.46
C ILE A 147 10.00 -7.51 -0.04
N LEU A 148 11.31 -7.64 0.14
CA LEU A 148 11.95 -7.63 1.47
C LEU A 148 11.84 -6.26 2.15
N VAL A 149 12.07 -5.16 1.42
CA VAL A 149 11.94 -3.79 1.95
C VAL A 149 10.48 -3.49 2.28
N GLN A 150 9.54 -3.90 1.43
CA GLN A 150 8.12 -3.70 1.69
C GLN A 150 7.63 -4.60 2.84
N ALA A 151 8.18 -5.80 2.99
CA ALA A 151 7.88 -6.70 4.10
C ALA A 151 8.28 -6.10 5.45
N ALA A 152 9.42 -5.39 5.51
CA ALA A 152 9.83 -4.67 6.72
C ALA A 152 8.87 -3.53 7.11
N ALA A 153 8.14 -2.96 6.14
CA ALA A 153 7.12 -1.94 6.37
C ALA A 153 5.74 -2.52 6.76
N LEU A 154 5.54 -3.85 6.69
CA LEU A 154 4.25 -4.49 7.00
C LEU A 154 3.78 -4.25 8.44
N PRO A 155 4.63 -4.33 9.49
CA PRO A 155 4.18 -4.06 10.85
C PRO A 155 3.67 -2.62 11.02
N GLU A 156 4.39 -1.64 10.46
CA GLU A 156 3.98 -0.24 10.50
C GLU A 156 2.67 -0.02 9.73
N LEU A 157 2.54 -0.60 8.54
CA LEU A 157 1.31 -0.55 7.74
C LEU A 157 0.14 -1.22 8.47
N ALA A 158 0.37 -2.35 9.13
CA ALA A 158 -0.66 -3.04 9.91
C ALA A 158 -1.14 -2.19 11.08
N ILE A 159 -0.23 -1.50 11.80
CA ILE A 159 -0.59 -0.58 12.88
C ILE A 159 -1.39 0.60 12.33
N LYS A 160 -0.93 1.25 11.25
CA LYS A 160 -1.66 2.36 10.60
C LYS A 160 -3.05 1.92 10.13
N PHE A 161 -3.15 0.74 9.53
CA PHE A 161 -4.41 0.17 9.09
C PHE A 161 -5.35 -0.11 10.27
N LEU A 162 -4.86 -0.72 11.34
CA LEU A 162 -5.64 -1.00 12.55
C LEU A 162 -6.12 0.31 13.21
N LEU A 163 -5.25 1.31 13.34
CA LEU A 163 -5.62 2.63 13.85
C LEU A 163 -6.68 3.31 12.99
N SER A 164 -6.54 3.23 11.66
CA SER A 164 -7.56 3.73 10.73
C SER A 164 -8.90 3.02 10.92
N LEU A 165 -8.91 1.70 11.07
CA LEU A 165 -10.13 0.91 11.31
C LEU A 165 -10.78 1.26 12.64
N LEU A 166 -10.00 1.38 13.71
CA LEU A 166 -10.49 1.77 15.03
C LEU A 166 -11.10 3.17 14.99
N THR A 167 -10.39 4.12 14.39
CA THR A 167 -10.85 5.50 14.24
C THR A 167 -12.14 5.55 13.44
N TRP A 168 -12.22 4.79 12.35
CA TRP A 168 -13.43 4.68 11.56
C TRP A 168 -14.61 4.10 12.37
N PHE A 169 -14.39 2.99 13.08
CA PHE A 169 -15.41 2.35 13.90
C PHE A 169 -15.94 3.26 15.02
N PHE A 170 -15.06 3.95 15.75
CA PHE A 170 -15.45 4.80 16.87
C PHE A 170 -16.09 6.13 16.46
N LEU A 171 -15.85 6.60 15.24
CA LEU A 171 -16.42 7.85 14.72
C LEU A 171 -17.76 7.66 13.95
N LEU A 172 -18.17 6.41 13.74
CA LEU A 172 -19.50 6.02 13.26
C LEU A 172 -20.45 5.79 14.43
#